data_AF-A0AAJ0DKM4-F1
#
_entry.id   AF-A0AAJ0DKM4-F1
#
_cell.length_a   1.000
_cell.length_b   1.000
_cell.length_c   1.000
_cell.angle_alpha   90.00
_cell.angle_beta   90.00
_cell.angle_gamma   90.00
#
_symmetry.space_group_name_H-M   'P 1'
#
loop_
_entity.id
_entity.type
_entity.pdbx_description
1 polymer ?
#
loop_
_entity_poly.entity_id
_entity_poly.type
_entity_poly.pdbx_seq_one_letter_code
_entity_poly.pdbx_strand_id
1 'polypeptide(L)'
;MVQDLIDICDAENIRRVVSIGHDHGSGIAARFYNHAPQRVAGLVMLNVGYQIPEKQQSFDLDTNNDIATRIFGWPILEYWHFLTSPEATRLLNNNLERLWDCAHAGTFEEKKSLYCVPGAMKRYLSDHSIPRISTKPYAHDWGLKQRWMSQFQAGGLAGPLCWYTSRVINAQVLSDKHIPDANIVVKVPTLFIGCDRDTVCRPELINGARDAGLLPDLTIKTMEGVAHWPMYEAPQETAMLIMEFLHEKQL
;
A
#
# COMPACT_ATOMS: atom_id res chain seq x y z
N MET A 1 -3.21 1.10 15.47
CA MET A 1 -3.69 0.39 14.27
C MET A 1 -3.96 -1.08 14.53
N VAL A 2 -2.96 -1.94 14.80
CA VAL A 2 -3.25 -3.37 15.04
C VAL A 2 -4.10 -3.59 16.29
N GLN A 3 -3.84 -2.86 17.38
CA GLN A 3 -4.69 -2.91 18.57
C GLN A 3 -6.14 -2.49 18.24
N ASP A 4 -6.34 -1.46 17.43
CA ASP A 4 -7.68 -1.03 17.01
C ASP A 4 -8.42 -2.15 16.24
N LEU A 5 -7.72 -2.94 15.42
CA LEU A 5 -8.32 -4.11 14.73
C LEU A 5 -8.71 -5.21 15.72
N ILE A 6 -7.90 -5.45 16.76
CA ILE A 6 -8.22 -6.39 17.85
C ILE A 6 -9.47 -5.91 18.58
N ASP A 7 -9.52 -4.63 18.94
CA ASP A 7 -10.61 -4.02 19.69
C ASP A 7 -11.92 -4.04 18.89
N ILE A 8 -11.87 -3.78 17.57
CA ILE A 8 -13.02 -3.95 16.68
C ILE A 8 -13.50 -5.40 16.67
N CYS A 9 -12.60 -6.37 16.53
CA CYS A 9 -12.98 -7.77 16.53
C CYS A 9 -13.58 -8.20 17.88
N ASP A 10 -13.09 -7.66 19.00
CA ASP A 10 -13.64 -7.92 20.34
C ASP A 10 -15.03 -7.29 20.50
N ALA A 11 -15.22 -6.05 20.05
CA ALA A 11 -16.50 -5.35 20.08
C ALA A 11 -17.58 -6.04 19.23
N GLU A 12 -17.20 -6.57 18.06
CA GLU A 12 -18.08 -7.31 17.16
C GLU A 12 -18.21 -8.80 17.52
N ASN A 13 -17.54 -9.24 18.60
CA ASN A 13 -17.52 -10.63 19.06
C ASN A 13 -17.04 -11.63 17.98
N ILE A 14 -16.09 -11.19 17.14
CA ILE A 14 -15.47 -11.97 16.07
C ILE A 14 -14.13 -12.55 16.55
N ARG A 15 -14.06 -13.88 16.56
CA ARG A 15 -12.86 -14.60 17.01
C ARG A 15 -11.72 -14.54 15.99
N ARG A 16 -12.01 -14.82 14.71
CA ARG A 16 -11.04 -14.84 13.62
C ARG A 16 -11.62 -14.21 12.37
N VAL A 17 -10.75 -13.55 11.60
CA VAL A 17 -11.09 -12.94 10.31
C VAL A 17 -10.11 -13.36 9.23
N VAL A 18 -10.51 -13.26 7.96
CA VAL A 18 -9.56 -13.15 6.86
C VAL A 18 -9.11 -11.69 6.78
N SER A 19 -7.82 -11.45 6.96
CA SER A 19 -7.22 -10.11 6.97
C SER A 19 -6.88 -9.73 5.54
N ILE A 20 -7.60 -8.76 4.96
CA ILE A 20 -7.44 -8.33 3.57
C ILE A 20 -6.96 -6.88 3.54
N GLY A 21 -5.87 -6.59 2.83
CA GLY A 21 -5.31 -5.26 2.73
C GLY A 21 -4.84 -4.92 1.32
N HIS A 22 -4.85 -3.61 1.00
CA HIS A 22 -4.30 -3.03 -0.23
C HIS A 22 -3.34 -1.89 0.14
N ASP A 23 -2.25 -1.73 -0.61
CA ASP A 23 -1.21 -0.71 -0.36
C ASP A 23 -0.69 -0.73 1.09
N HIS A 24 -0.68 0.39 1.82
CA HIS A 24 -0.37 0.43 3.26
C HIS A 24 -1.24 -0.53 4.08
N GLY A 25 -2.48 -0.76 3.66
CA GLY A 25 -3.38 -1.74 4.25
C GLY A 25 -2.87 -3.17 4.20
N SER A 26 -2.10 -3.56 3.17
CA SER A 26 -1.46 -4.89 3.11
C SER A 26 -0.41 -5.04 4.23
N GLY A 27 0.35 -3.99 4.51
CA GLY A 27 1.28 -3.93 5.64
C GLY A 27 0.56 -4.12 6.98
N ILE A 28 -0.58 -3.44 7.18
CA ILE A 28 -1.41 -3.62 8.37
C ILE A 28 -1.97 -5.04 8.45
N ALA A 29 -2.50 -5.57 7.35
CA ALA A 29 -3.12 -6.88 7.30
C ALA A 29 -2.12 -7.98 7.71
N ALA A 30 -0.88 -7.86 7.22
CA ALA A 30 0.23 -8.71 7.63
C ALA A 30 0.62 -8.52 9.10
N ARG A 31 0.74 -7.28 9.57
CA ARG A 31 1.07 -6.98 10.98
C ARG A 31 -0.01 -7.44 11.95
N PHE A 32 -1.28 -7.47 11.54
CA PHE A 32 -2.35 -8.04 12.34
C PHE A 32 -2.10 -9.51 12.63
N TYR A 33 -1.69 -10.30 11.62
CA TYR A 33 -1.24 -11.67 11.84
C TYR A 33 0.01 -11.71 12.73
N ASN A 34 1.03 -10.88 12.47
CA ASN A 34 2.29 -10.98 13.23
C ASN A 34 2.11 -10.73 14.73
N HIS A 35 1.26 -9.78 15.10
CA HIS A 35 0.98 -9.45 16.50
C HIS A 35 -0.09 -10.35 17.14
N ALA A 36 -1.07 -10.82 16.35
CA ALA A 36 -2.21 -11.57 16.87
C ALA A 36 -2.59 -12.73 15.93
N PRO A 37 -1.71 -13.73 15.73
CA PRO A 37 -1.94 -14.80 14.75
C PRO A 37 -3.20 -15.61 15.06
N GLN A 38 -3.60 -15.69 16.34
CA GLN A 38 -4.83 -16.35 16.78
C GLN A 38 -6.12 -15.67 16.26
N ARG A 39 -6.04 -14.43 15.75
CA ARG A 39 -7.17 -13.65 15.21
C ARG A 39 -7.28 -13.72 13.69
N VAL A 40 -6.32 -14.33 13.01
CA VAL A 40 -6.27 -14.35 11.54
C VAL A 40 -6.44 -15.78 11.04
N ALA A 41 -7.45 -16.01 10.21
CA ALA A 41 -7.71 -17.30 9.56
C ALA A 41 -7.00 -17.42 8.21
N GLY A 42 -6.86 -16.30 7.49
CA GLY A 42 -6.13 -16.18 6.23
C GLY A 42 -5.70 -14.74 5.98
N LEU A 43 -4.73 -14.54 5.10
CA LEU A 43 -4.17 -13.24 4.76
C LEU A 43 -4.29 -12.98 3.25
N VAL A 44 -4.77 -11.80 2.86
CA VAL A 44 -4.78 -11.35 1.47
C VAL A 44 -4.09 -9.99 1.36
N MET A 45 -3.09 -9.90 0.49
CA MET A 45 -2.32 -8.69 0.24
C MET A 45 -2.45 -8.29 -1.24
N LEU A 46 -2.91 -7.07 -1.49
CA LEU A 46 -2.99 -6.51 -2.84
C LEU A 46 -1.89 -5.47 -3.04
N ASN A 47 -1.16 -5.60 -4.15
CA ASN A 47 -0.06 -4.76 -4.65
C ASN A 47 1.21 -4.76 -3.77
N VAL A 48 1.08 -4.51 -2.47
CA VAL A 48 2.21 -4.53 -1.52
C VAL A 48 2.35 -5.93 -0.94
N GLY A 49 3.48 -6.59 -1.22
CA GLY A 49 3.80 -7.90 -0.67
C GLY A 49 4.17 -7.87 0.83
N TYR A 50 4.46 -9.04 1.40
CA TYR A 50 4.78 -9.16 2.82
C TYR A 50 6.05 -8.39 3.19
N GLN A 51 5.88 -7.33 3.97
CA GLN A 51 6.98 -6.55 4.55
C GLN A 51 7.45 -7.24 5.83
N ILE A 52 8.69 -7.73 5.85
CA ILE A 52 9.26 -8.41 7.01
C ILE A 52 9.30 -7.44 8.21
N PRO A 53 8.86 -7.87 9.42
CA PRO A 53 9.03 -7.10 10.65
C PRO A 53 10.45 -6.59 10.88
N GLU A 54 10.59 -5.29 11.08
CA GLU A 54 11.88 -4.62 11.30
C GLU A 54 12.17 -4.50 12.79
N LYS A 55 13.00 -5.40 13.32
CA LYS A 55 13.31 -5.43 14.76
C LYS A 55 14.55 -4.64 15.16
N GLN A 56 15.48 -4.47 14.23
CA GLN A 56 16.83 -3.96 14.50
C GLN A 56 17.28 -2.99 13.40
N GLN A 57 17.17 -3.40 12.14
CA GLN A 57 17.48 -2.55 11.01
C GLN A 57 16.35 -1.53 10.82
N SER A 58 16.75 -0.27 10.69
CA SER A 58 15.85 0.84 10.43
C SER A 58 15.65 0.99 8.92
N PHE A 59 14.41 1.21 8.51
CA PHE A 59 14.07 1.68 7.17
C PHE A 59 14.84 2.97 6.86
N ASP A 60 15.52 2.97 5.73
CA ASP A 60 16.22 4.12 5.17
C ASP A 60 15.72 4.39 3.76
N LEU A 61 15.17 5.58 3.53
CA LEU A 61 14.48 5.90 2.29
C LEU A 61 15.44 5.94 1.09
N ASP A 62 16.61 6.56 1.27
CA ASP A 62 17.63 6.69 0.22
C ASP A 62 18.16 5.33 -0.21
N THR A 63 18.49 4.46 0.75
CA THR A 63 18.94 3.09 0.50
C THR A 63 17.88 2.27 -0.24
N ASN A 64 16.60 2.42 0.11
CA ASN A 64 15.51 1.74 -0.60
C ASN A 64 15.35 2.25 -2.04
N ASN A 65 15.51 3.55 -2.28
CA ASN A 65 15.48 4.14 -3.61
C ASN A 65 16.70 3.72 -4.45
N ASP A 66 17.88 3.58 -3.86
CA ASP A 66 19.08 3.05 -4.52
C ASP A 66 18.89 1.60 -4.95
N ILE A 67 18.34 0.76 -4.06
CA ILE A 67 18.02 -0.65 -4.37
C ILE A 67 16.98 -0.71 -5.48
N ALA A 68 15.89 0.05 -5.37
CA ALA A 68 14.85 0.10 -6.39
C ALA A 68 15.39 0.56 -7.75
N THR A 69 16.30 1.54 -7.77
CA THR A 69 16.94 2.01 -9.00
C THR A 69 17.78 0.92 -9.65
N ARG A 70 18.48 0.09 -8.86
CA ARG A 70 19.25 -1.04 -9.40
C ARG A 70 18.38 -2.17 -9.96
N ILE A 71 17.23 -2.43 -9.33
CA ILE A 71 16.35 -3.55 -9.71
C ILE A 71 15.41 -3.15 -10.86
N PHE A 72 14.79 -1.97 -10.76
CA PHE A 72 13.73 -1.54 -11.68
C PHE A 72 14.20 -0.44 -12.64
N GLY A 73 15.28 0.27 -12.35
CA GLY A 73 15.76 1.39 -13.15
C GLY A 73 15.20 2.76 -12.74
N TRP A 74 14.46 2.85 -11.62
CA TRP A 74 14.00 4.13 -11.04
C TRP A 74 13.76 4.04 -9.52
N PRO A 75 13.83 5.16 -8.79
CA PRO A 75 13.57 5.21 -7.36
C PRO A 75 12.07 5.19 -7.06
N ILE A 76 11.52 4.01 -6.75
CA ILE A 76 10.06 3.81 -6.61
C ILE A 76 9.42 4.56 -5.43
N LEU A 77 10.20 4.97 -4.43
CA LEU A 77 9.72 5.68 -3.24
C LEU A 77 10.12 7.17 -3.22
N GLU A 78 10.62 7.72 -4.32
CA GLU A 78 11.11 9.12 -4.38
C GLU A 78 10.08 10.14 -3.85
N TYR A 79 8.80 9.96 -4.17
CA TYR A 79 7.74 10.83 -3.68
C TYR A 79 7.64 10.90 -2.14
N TRP A 80 8.18 9.92 -1.40
CA TRP A 80 8.18 9.93 0.06
C TRP A 80 9.02 11.07 0.64
N HIS A 81 10.06 11.54 -0.05
CA HIS A 81 10.82 12.72 0.37
C HIS A 81 9.91 13.95 0.47
N PHE A 82 8.99 14.08 -0.49
CA PHE A 82 7.98 15.14 -0.41
C PHE A 82 6.92 14.83 0.64
N LEU A 83 6.32 13.63 0.64
CA LEU A 83 5.21 13.30 1.54
C LEU A 83 5.59 13.34 3.02
N THR A 84 6.86 13.16 3.36
CA THR A 84 7.37 13.25 4.74
C THR A 84 7.99 14.61 5.07
N SER A 85 7.96 15.57 4.15
CA SER A 85 8.45 16.93 4.38
C SER A 85 7.48 17.77 5.23
N PRO A 86 7.97 18.78 5.98
CA PRO A 86 7.11 19.67 6.79
C PRO A 86 6.02 20.42 6.00
N GLU A 87 6.19 20.56 4.69
CA GLU A 87 5.30 21.33 3.82
C GLU A 87 4.21 20.46 3.19
N ALA A 88 4.33 19.14 3.26
CA ALA A 88 3.50 18.16 2.54
C ALA A 88 2.01 18.38 2.81
N THR A 89 1.61 18.35 4.09
CA THR A 89 0.21 18.46 4.51
C THR A 89 -0.45 19.70 3.94
N ARG A 90 0.20 20.86 4.06
CA ARG A 90 -0.33 22.14 3.57
C ARG A 90 -0.45 22.15 2.05
N LEU A 91 0.59 21.72 1.34
CA LEU A 91 0.59 21.72 -0.12
C LEU A 91 -0.45 20.75 -0.69
N LEU A 92 -0.62 19.58 -0.10
CA LEU A 92 -1.59 18.59 -0.54
C LEU A 92 -3.03 19.04 -0.27
N ASN A 93 -3.33 19.54 0.95
CA ASN A 93 -4.66 20.06 1.29
C ASN A 93 -5.09 21.22 0.38
N ASN A 94 -4.15 22.07 -0.03
CA ASN A 94 -4.44 23.20 -0.91
C ASN A 94 -4.58 22.80 -2.39
N ASN A 95 -4.24 21.57 -2.77
CA ASN A 95 -4.18 21.13 -4.16
C ASN A 95 -4.84 19.76 -4.38
N LEU A 96 -5.97 19.50 -3.71
CA LEU A 96 -6.68 18.21 -3.75
C LEU A 96 -7.04 17.73 -5.17
N GLU A 97 -7.42 18.64 -6.07
CA GLU A 97 -7.68 18.32 -7.49
C GLU A 97 -6.45 17.76 -8.21
N ARG A 98 -5.26 18.33 -7.97
CA ARG A 98 -4.01 17.84 -8.56
C ARG A 98 -3.51 16.60 -7.83
N LEU A 99 -3.81 16.45 -6.54
CA LEU A 99 -3.53 15.21 -5.81
C LEU A 99 -4.39 14.05 -6.33
N TRP A 100 -5.65 14.29 -6.67
CA TRP A 100 -6.52 13.31 -7.34
C TRP A 100 -5.87 12.82 -8.65
N ASP A 101 -5.33 13.75 -9.45
CA ASP A 101 -4.60 13.39 -10.68
C ASP A 101 -3.37 12.52 -10.39
N CYS A 102 -2.57 12.87 -9.37
CA CYS A 102 -1.43 12.05 -8.95
C CYS A 102 -1.87 10.65 -8.52
N ALA A 103 -2.93 10.54 -7.71
CA ALA A 103 -3.42 9.27 -7.20
C ALA A 103 -3.90 8.36 -8.35
N HIS A 104 -4.55 8.94 -9.36
CA HIS A 104 -5.25 8.22 -10.44
C HIS A 104 -4.63 8.41 -11.84
N ALA A 105 -3.33 8.71 -11.92
CA ALA A 105 -2.63 8.97 -13.18
C ALA A 105 -2.93 7.94 -14.28
N GLY A 106 -3.21 8.42 -15.49
CA GLY A 106 -3.79 7.64 -16.58
C GLY A 106 -2.85 6.57 -17.13
N THR A 107 -1.56 6.86 -17.19
CA THR A 107 -0.55 5.96 -17.76
C THR A 107 0.56 5.62 -16.77
N PHE A 108 1.26 4.51 -17.06
CA PHE A 108 2.44 4.09 -16.33
C PHE A 108 3.53 5.19 -16.30
N GLU A 109 3.79 5.83 -17.45
CA GLU A 109 4.82 6.87 -17.56
C GLU A 109 4.43 8.17 -16.84
N GLU A 110 3.15 8.57 -16.89
CA GLU A 110 2.68 9.71 -16.09
C GLU A 110 2.87 9.43 -14.60
N LYS A 111 2.45 8.25 -14.11
CA LYS A 111 2.63 7.85 -12.71
C LYS A 111 4.11 7.88 -12.32
N LYS A 112 4.97 7.28 -13.14
CA LYS A 112 6.43 7.26 -12.94
C LYS A 112 7.03 8.66 -12.90
N SER A 113 6.63 9.53 -13.83
CA SER A 113 7.13 10.91 -13.90
C SER A 113 6.77 11.75 -12.68
N LEU A 114 5.67 11.43 -12.00
CA LEU A 114 5.22 12.13 -10.80
C LEU A 114 5.82 11.53 -9.52
N TYR A 115 5.87 10.20 -9.41
CA TYR A 115 6.21 9.51 -8.16
C TYR A 115 7.68 9.15 -8.03
N CYS A 116 8.37 8.94 -9.15
CA CYS A 116 9.72 8.35 -9.18
C CYS A 116 10.78 9.31 -9.69
N VAL A 117 10.47 10.62 -9.73
CA VAL A 117 11.39 11.67 -10.19
C VAL A 117 11.54 12.72 -9.09
N PRO A 118 12.78 13.10 -8.71
CA PRO A 118 13.01 14.00 -7.59
C PRO A 118 12.23 15.33 -7.67
N GLY A 119 11.43 15.57 -6.63
CA GLY A 119 10.60 16.76 -6.49
C GLY A 119 9.48 16.92 -7.52
N ALA A 120 9.22 15.93 -8.39
CA ALA A 120 8.25 16.06 -9.47
C ALA A 120 6.80 16.21 -8.97
N MET A 121 6.37 15.37 -8.01
CA MET A 121 5.04 15.50 -7.40
C MET A 121 4.84 16.89 -6.75
N LYS A 122 5.81 17.35 -5.96
CA LYS A 122 5.75 18.69 -5.32
C LYS A 122 5.62 19.79 -6.36
N ARG A 123 6.43 19.73 -7.43
CA ARG A 123 6.42 20.71 -8.52
C ARG A 123 5.09 20.70 -9.24
N TYR A 124 4.59 19.52 -9.61
CA TYR A 124 3.28 19.35 -10.21
C TYR A 124 2.22 20.03 -9.32
N LEU A 125 2.08 19.62 -8.06
CA LEU A 125 1.10 20.20 -7.13
C LEU A 125 1.17 21.73 -7.00
N SER A 126 2.37 22.31 -7.05
CA SER A 126 2.59 23.74 -6.74
C SER A 126 2.61 24.65 -7.98
N ASP A 127 2.97 24.14 -9.15
CA ASP A 127 3.06 24.91 -10.39
C ASP A 127 1.86 24.63 -11.30
N HIS A 128 0.87 25.52 -11.23
CA HIS A 128 -0.37 25.39 -12.00
C HIS A 128 -0.22 25.74 -13.49
N SER A 129 0.96 26.19 -13.92
CA SER A 129 1.27 26.32 -15.35
C SER A 129 1.51 24.96 -16.02
N ILE A 130 1.86 23.93 -15.24
CA ILE A 130 1.97 22.56 -15.73
C ILE A 130 0.56 22.05 -16.07
N PRO A 131 0.30 21.58 -17.31
CA PRO A 131 -0.98 21.00 -17.68
C PRO A 131 -1.40 19.84 -16.77
N ARG A 132 -2.71 19.65 -16.57
CA ARG A 132 -3.20 18.46 -15.86
C ARG A 132 -2.87 17.21 -16.68
N ILE A 133 -2.44 16.16 -15.99
CA ILE A 133 -2.22 14.85 -16.60
C ILE A 133 -3.57 14.17 -16.84
N SER A 134 -3.56 13.11 -17.65
CA SER A 134 -4.74 12.25 -17.77
C SER A 134 -4.94 11.40 -16.51
N THR A 135 -6.18 10.94 -16.29
CA THR A 135 -6.50 9.97 -15.23
C THR A 135 -7.10 8.70 -15.81
N LYS A 136 -7.03 7.61 -15.04
CA LYS A 136 -7.65 6.33 -15.40
C LYS A 136 -9.17 6.48 -15.58
N PRO A 137 -9.82 5.71 -16.48
CA PRO A 137 -11.24 5.88 -16.79
C PRO A 137 -12.18 5.84 -15.57
N TYR A 138 -11.94 4.96 -14.59
CA TYR A 138 -12.77 4.87 -13.38
C TYR A 138 -12.73 6.16 -12.54
N ALA A 139 -11.65 6.96 -12.64
CA ALA A 139 -11.49 8.19 -11.87
C ALA A 139 -12.32 9.36 -12.44
N HIS A 140 -12.99 9.14 -13.58
CA HIS A 140 -13.96 10.08 -14.14
C HIS A 140 -15.36 9.89 -13.53
N ASP A 141 -15.57 8.86 -12.70
CA ASP A 141 -16.79 8.72 -11.91
C ASP A 141 -16.93 9.91 -10.95
N TRP A 142 -17.92 10.75 -11.22
CA TRP A 142 -18.14 11.97 -10.45
C TRP A 142 -18.45 11.67 -8.98
N GLY A 143 -19.23 10.63 -8.70
CA GLY A 143 -19.61 10.26 -7.34
C GLY A 143 -18.40 9.83 -6.51
N LEU A 144 -17.51 9.03 -7.09
CA LEU A 144 -16.25 8.61 -6.47
C LEU A 144 -15.37 9.81 -6.16
N LYS A 145 -15.15 10.69 -7.15
CA LYS A 145 -14.34 11.89 -6.97
C LYS A 145 -14.93 12.83 -5.92
N GLN A 146 -16.24 13.06 -5.92
CA GLN A 146 -16.89 13.94 -4.95
C GLN A 146 -16.80 13.40 -3.52
N ARG A 147 -16.99 12.10 -3.31
CA ARG A 147 -16.81 11.49 -1.99
C ARG A 147 -15.38 11.69 -1.47
N TRP A 148 -14.39 11.45 -2.34
CA TRP A 148 -12.99 11.66 -2.01
C TRP A 148 -12.70 13.14 -1.68
N MET A 149 -13.16 14.07 -2.51
CA MET A 149 -12.99 15.51 -2.29
C MET A 149 -13.60 15.94 -0.95
N SER A 150 -14.86 15.55 -0.70
CA SER A 150 -15.56 15.91 0.53
C SER A 150 -14.84 15.37 1.77
N GLN A 151 -14.34 14.14 1.72
CA GLN A 151 -13.62 13.52 2.83
C GLN A 151 -12.34 14.29 3.15
N PHE A 152 -11.52 14.62 2.15
CA PHE A 152 -10.22 15.26 2.39
C PHE A 152 -10.30 16.78 2.55
N GLN A 153 -11.35 17.43 2.05
CA GLN A 153 -11.65 18.83 2.40
C GLN A 153 -12.00 18.97 3.88
N ALA A 154 -12.77 18.02 4.44
CA ALA A 154 -13.18 18.05 5.84
C ALA A 154 -12.08 17.52 6.79
N GLY A 155 -11.47 16.37 6.46
CA GLY A 155 -10.52 15.68 7.33
C GLY A 155 -9.06 16.08 7.13
N GLY A 156 -8.70 16.64 5.98
CA GLY A 156 -7.31 16.91 5.60
C GLY A 156 -6.45 15.65 5.45
N LEU A 157 -5.16 15.86 5.16
CA LEU A 157 -4.21 14.78 4.87
C LEU A 157 -3.15 14.52 5.96
N ALA A 158 -3.21 15.20 7.10
CA ALA A 158 -2.23 15.00 8.17
C ALA A 158 -2.20 13.55 8.67
N GLY A 159 -3.37 12.96 8.95
CA GLY A 159 -3.49 11.56 9.39
C GLY A 159 -2.99 10.56 8.35
N PRO A 160 -3.47 10.60 7.09
CA PRO A 160 -2.94 9.77 6.01
C PRO A 160 -1.42 9.85 5.84
N LEU A 161 -0.82 11.04 5.96
CA LEU A 161 0.63 11.21 5.84
C LEU A 161 1.43 10.55 6.98
N CYS A 162 0.81 10.33 8.15
CA CYS A 162 1.47 9.63 9.26
C CYS A 162 1.88 8.19 8.89
N TRP A 163 1.24 7.56 7.89
CA TRP A 163 1.68 6.24 7.38
C TRP A 163 3.09 6.29 6.79
N TYR A 164 3.41 7.34 6.03
CA TYR A 164 4.73 7.58 5.48
C TYR A 164 5.71 8.04 6.55
N THR A 165 5.33 9.06 7.34
CA THR A 165 6.21 9.64 8.36
C THR A 165 6.61 8.61 9.40
N SER A 166 5.66 7.80 9.91
CA SER A 166 5.95 6.76 10.91
C SER A 166 6.95 5.71 10.42
N ARG A 167 6.97 5.45 9.11
CA ARG A 167 7.92 4.54 8.48
C ARG A 167 9.31 5.18 8.37
N VAL A 168 9.40 6.41 7.87
CA VAL A 168 10.68 7.14 7.72
C VAL A 168 11.35 7.42 9.07
N ILE A 169 10.60 7.77 10.10
CA ILE A 169 11.15 7.97 11.45
C ILE A 169 11.34 6.67 12.23
N ASN A 170 11.08 5.51 11.61
CA ASN A 170 11.24 4.20 12.21
C ASN A 170 10.39 3.94 13.47
N ALA A 171 9.26 4.61 13.61
CA ALA A 171 8.34 4.40 14.73
C ALA A 171 7.81 2.94 14.77
N GLN A 172 7.66 2.31 13.60
CA GLN A 172 7.18 0.93 13.48
C GLN A 172 8.11 -0.09 14.17
N VAL A 173 9.43 0.18 14.22
CA VAL A 173 10.42 -0.69 14.89
C VAL A 173 10.07 -0.90 16.37
N LEU A 174 9.47 0.11 17.01
CA LEU A 174 9.04 0.01 18.41
C LEU A 174 7.93 -1.04 18.59
N SER A 175 7.01 -1.13 17.64
CA SER A 175 5.96 -2.17 17.63
C SER A 175 6.57 -3.52 17.24
N ASP A 176 7.33 -3.57 16.15
CA ASP A 176 7.83 -4.81 15.55
C ASP A 176 8.77 -5.59 16.49
N LYS A 177 9.48 -4.90 17.41
CA LYS A 177 10.28 -5.54 18.48
C LYS A 177 9.48 -6.50 19.36
N HIS A 178 8.17 -6.28 19.52
CA HIS A 178 7.31 -7.11 20.35
C HIS A 178 6.74 -8.32 19.59
N ILE A 179 6.96 -8.43 18.27
CA ILE A 179 6.51 -9.57 17.48
C ILE A 179 7.40 -10.77 17.83
N PRO A 180 6.86 -11.93 18.27
CA PRO A 180 7.66 -13.14 18.46
C PRO A 180 8.30 -13.62 17.15
N ASP A 181 9.53 -14.15 17.18
CA ASP A 181 10.21 -14.65 15.95
C ASP A 181 9.37 -15.71 15.23
N ALA A 182 8.68 -16.57 15.99
CA ALA A 182 7.79 -17.59 15.45
C ALA A 182 6.58 -17.02 14.66
N ASN A 183 6.24 -15.75 14.87
CA ASN A 183 5.15 -15.05 14.19
C ASN A 183 5.63 -14.23 12.99
N ILE A 184 6.94 -14.15 12.73
CA ILE A 184 7.49 -13.57 11.49
C ILE A 184 7.11 -14.45 10.30
N VAL A 185 7.00 -15.77 10.51
CA VAL A 185 6.51 -16.71 9.49
C VAL A 185 4.98 -16.71 9.52
N VAL A 186 4.36 -16.38 8.38
CA VAL A 186 2.90 -16.39 8.21
C VAL A 186 2.45 -17.80 7.84
N LYS A 187 1.87 -18.51 8.82
CA LYS A 187 1.53 -19.93 8.71
C LYS A 187 0.10 -20.18 8.23
N VAL A 188 -0.72 -19.14 8.14
CA VAL A 188 -2.08 -19.21 7.59
C VAL A 188 -2.04 -19.14 6.07
N PRO A 189 -3.07 -19.65 5.37
CA PRO A 189 -3.17 -19.48 3.93
C PRO A 189 -3.05 -18.00 3.56
N THR A 190 -2.20 -17.71 2.58
CA THR A 190 -1.88 -16.35 2.17
C THR A 190 -2.06 -16.18 0.67
N LEU A 191 -2.79 -15.15 0.25
CA LEU A 191 -2.90 -14.72 -1.14
C LEU A 191 -2.15 -13.40 -1.33
N PHE A 192 -1.29 -13.34 -2.34
CA PHE A 192 -0.76 -12.10 -2.89
C PHE A 192 -1.33 -11.87 -4.29
N ILE A 193 -1.95 -10.70 -4.50
CA ILE A 193 -2.40 -10.23 -5.81
C ILE A 193 -1.52 -9.05 -6.22
N GLY A 194 -0.61 -9.27 -7.17
CA GLY A 194 0.20 -8.23 -7.79
C GLY A 194 -0.45 -7.63 -9.03
N CYS A 195 -0.10 -6.40 -9.38
CA CYS A 195 -0.56 -5.73 -10.59
C CYS A 195 0.65 -5.33 -11.47
N ASP A 196 0.72 -5.79 -12.71
CA ASP A 196 1.93 -5.66 -13.54
C ASP A 196 2.20 -4.22 -14.05
N ARG A 197 1.20 -3.34 -14.03
CA ARG A 197 1.31 -1.90 -14.34
C ARG A 197 1.36 -1.01 -13.10
N ASP A 198 1.50 -1.57 -11.91
CA ASP A 198 1.87 -0.77 -10.75
C ASP A 198 3.32 -0.27 -10.92
N THR A 199 3.54 1.04 -10.84
CA THR A 199 4.86 1.65 -11.01
C THR A 199 5.70 1.60 -9.73
N VAL A 200 5.05 1.46 -8.58
CA VAL A 200 5.67 1.53 -7.25
C VAL A 200 5.67 0.17 -6.60
N CYS A 201 4.50 -0.45 -6.43
CA CYS A 201 4.32 -1.72 -5.74
C CYS A 201 4.45 -2.88 -6.73
N ARG A 202 5.68 -3.02 -7.27
CA ARG A 202 6.04 -4.04 -8.26
C ARG A 202 5.77 -5.46 -7.74
N PRO A 203 5.08 -6.34 -8.50
CA PRO A 203 4.78 -7.71 -8.07
C PRO A 203 6.01 -8.50 -7.64
N GLU A 204 7.16 -8.23 -8.25
CA GLU A 204 8.44 -8.88 -7.97
C GLU A 204 8.91 -8.70 -6.51
N LEU A 205 8.40 -7.68 -5.80
CA LEU A 205 8.76 -7.39 -4.41
C LEU A 205 8.28 -8.46 -3.41
N ILE A 206 7.32 -9.32 -3.78
CA ILE A 206 6.91 -10.46 -2.92
C ILE A 206 8.01 -11.54 -2.83
N ASN A 207 8.88 -11.63 -3.85
CA ASN A 207 9.83 -12.74 -3.99
C ASN A 207 10.78 -12.84 -2.79
N GLY A 208 11.21 -11.72 -2.20
CA GLY A 208 12.10 -11.73 -1.04
C GLY A 208 11.52 -12.48 0.15
N ALA A 209 10.24 -12.26 0.47
CA ALA A 209 9.54 -12.96 1.55
C ALA A 209 9.28 -14.44 1.22
N ARG A 210 8.94 -14.74 -0.04
CA ARG A 210 8.73 -16.11 -0.52
C ARG A 210 10.03 -16.92 -0.42
N ASP A 211 11.12 -16.40 -0.96
CA ASP A 211 12.40 -17.09 -1.07
C ASP A 211 13.06 -17.26 0.31
N ALA A 212 12.76 -16.37 1.26
CA ALA A 212 13.11 -16.52 2.67
C ALA A 212 12.25 -17.54 3.43
N GLY A 213 11.27 -18.19 2.79
CA GLY A 213 10.41 -19.20 3.40
C GLY A 213 9.42 -18.65 4.44
N LEU A 214 9.13 -17.35 4.40
CA LEU A 214 8.29 -16.69 5.40
C LEU A 214 6.78 -16.89 5.16
N LEU A 215 6.42 -17.37 3.98
CA LEU A 215 5.05 -17.56 3.51
C LEU A 215 4.86 -19.01 2.99
N PRO A 216 4.90 -20.04 3.87
CA PRO A 216 4.86 -21.45 3.48
C PRO A 216 3.58 -21.88 2.74
N ASP A 217 2.46 -21.19 2.93
CA ASP A 217 1.20 -21.45 2.20
C ASP A 217 0.78 -20.21 1.37
N LEU A 218 1.66 -19.80 0.46
CA LEU A 218 1.47 -18.63 -0.41
C LEU A 218 0.90 -19.02 -1.78
N THR A 219 -0.19 -18.35 -2.17
CA THR A 219 -0.67 -18.27 -3.54
C THR A 219 -0.33 -16.89 -4.12
N ILE A 220 0.33 -16.85 -5.28
CA ILE A 220 0.63 -15.60 -6.00
C ILE A 220 -0.26 -15.53 -7.25
N LYS A 221 -0.94 -14.41 -7.45
CA LYS A 221 -1.68 -14.06 -8.66
C LYS A 221 -1.17 -12.71 -9.16
N THR A 222 -1.02 -12.55 -10.46
CA THR A 222 -0.63 -11.27 -11.08
C THR A 222 -1.68 -10.88 -12.10
N MET A 223 -2.26 -9.69 -11.94
CA MET A 223 -3.23 -9.11 -12.88
C MET A 223 -2.49 -8.40 -14.01
N GLU A 224 -2.85 -8.73 -15.26
CA GLU A 224 -2.25 -8.15 -16.46
C GLU A 224 -2.95 -6.85 -16.86
N GLY A 225 -2.17 -5.81 -17.18
CA GLY A 225 -2.69 -4.51 -17.59
C GLY A 225 -3.24 -3.63 -16.47
N VAL A 226 -3.25 -4.12 -15.23
CA VAL A 226 -3.81 -3.44 -14.06
C VAL A 226 -2.72 -2.66 -13.33
N ALA A 227 -3.02 -1.43 -12.92
CA ALA A 227 -2.10 -0.59 -12.15
C ALA A 227 -2.39 -0.65 -10.64
N HIS A 228 -2.24 0.46 -9.93
CA HIS A 228 -2.22 0.46 -8.47
C HIS A 228 -3.59 0.20 -7.81
N TRP A 229 -4.70 0.43 -8.51
CA TRP A 229 -6.03 0.39 -7.92
C TRP A 229 -6.89 -0.75 -8.49
N PRO A 230 -6.57 -2.03 -8.21
CA PRO A 230 -7.25 -3.17 -8.83
C PRO A 230 -8.76 -3.18 -8.54
N MET A 231 -9.17 -2.72 -7.35
CA MET A 231 -10.59 -2.64 -6.96
C MET A 231 -11.41 -1.67 -7.82
N TYR A 232 -10.76 -0.73 -8.50
CA TYR A 232 -11.41 0.20 -9.42
C TYR A 232 -11.12 -0.12 -10.89
N GLU A 233 -9.92 -0.63 -11.20
CA GLU A 233 -9.51 -0.95 -12.57
C GLU A 233 -10.09 -2.27 -13.08
N ALA A 234 -10.18 -3.28 -12.22
CA ALA A 234 -10.64 -4.62 -12.57
C ALA A 234 -11.43 -5.26 -11.40
N PRO A 235 -12.54 -4.63 -10.94
CA PRO A 235 -13.25 -5.05 -9.73
C PRO A 235 -13.73 -6.50 -9.76
N GLN A 236 -14.21 -6.98 -10.92
CA GLN A 236 -14.70 -8.36 -11.05
C GLN A 236 -13.57 -9.37 -10.93
N GLU A 237 -12.43 -9.13 -11.59
CA GLU A 237 -11.27 -10.00 -11.49
C GLU A 237 -10.70 -10.00 -10.07
N THR A 238 -10.62 -8.83 -9.42
CA THR A 238 -10.14 -8.78 -8.03
C THR A 238 -11.06 -9.55 -7.08
N ALA A 239 -12.37 -9.38 -7.20
CA ALA A 239 -13.33 -10.13 -6.38
C ALA A 239 -13.24 -11.63 -6.65
N MET A 240 -13.12 -12.03 -7.92
CA MET A 240 -13.00 -13.43 -8.33
C MET A 240 -11.75 -14.09 -7.72
N LEU A 241 -10.57 -13.46 -7.85
CA LEU A 241 -9.32 -14.00 -7.30
C LEU A 241 -9.37 -14.19 -5.78
N ILE A 242 -10.01 -13.25 -5.07
CA ILE A 242 -10.22 -13.38 -3.62
C ILE A 242 -11.18 -14.53 -3.32
N MET A 243 -12.32 -14.60 -4.00
CA MET A 243 -13.34 -15.63 -3.76
C MET A 243 -12.85 -17.04 -4.08
N GLU A 244 -12.09 -17.21 -5.17
CA GLU A 244 -11.43 -18.47 -5.52
C GLU A 244 -10.51 -18.95 -4.38
N PHE A 245 -9.66 -18.06 -3.89
CA PHE A 245 -8.77 -18.37 -2.77
C PHE A 245 -9.54 -18.75 -1.50
N LEU A 246 -10.59 -18.00 -1.14
CA LEU A 246 -11.41 -18.32 0.04
C LEU A 246 -12.05 -19.71 -0.08
N HIS A 247 -12.59 -20.05 -1.25
CA HIS A 247 -13.17 -21.37 -1.51
C HIS A 247 -12.11 -22.49 -1.48
N GLU A 248 -10.98 -22.32 -2.16
CA GLU A 248 -9.90 -23.32 -2.21
C GLU A 248 -9.31 -23.61 -0.82
N LYS A 249 -9.21 -22.58 0.03
CA LYS A 249 -8.63 -22.67 1.37
C LYS A 249 -9.65 -22.94 2.48
N GLN A 250 -10.94 -23.03 2.14
CA GLN A 250 -12.04 -23.26 3.08
C GLN A 250 -12.06 -22.24 4.24
N LEU A 251 -11.91 -20.96 3.89
CA LEU A 251 -11.87 -19.83 4.82
C LEU A 251 -13.23 -19.14 4.99
#